data_AF-A0A158GI51-F1
#
_entry.id   AF-A0A158GI51-F1
#
_cell.length_a   1.000
_cell.length_b   1.000
_cell.length_c   1.000
_cell.angle_alpha   90.00
_cell.angle_beta   90.00
_cell.angle_gamma   90.00
#
_symmetry.space_group_name_H-M   'P 1'
#
loop_
_entity.id
_entity.type
_entity.pdbx_description
1 polymer ?
#
loop_
_entity_poly.entity_id
_entity_poly.type
_entity_poly.pdbx_seq_one_letter_code
_entity_poly.pdbx_strand_id
1 'polypeptide(L)'
;MNDRSMTLRELVEKWLAPYLAAPARVARLARDEAGSHRCVRVEVSRASRNLSMLFFRHDDGSWQVYPPQKARPFINAWGAAAAL
;
A
#
# COMPACT_ATOMS: atom_id res chain seq x y z
N MET A 1 -11.91 -5.50 -11.65
CA MET A 1 -10.94 -6.57 -11.35
C MET A 1 -9.56 -6.11 -11.83
N ASN A 2 -8.56 -6.04 -10.96
CA ASN A 2 -7.18 -5.79 -11.37
C ASN A 2 -6.50 -7.15 -11.55
N ASP A 3 -5.85 -7.34 -12.69
CA ASP A 3 -5.12 -8.58 -12.96
C ASP A 3 -3.97 -8.69 -11.95
N ARG A 4 -3.70 -9.90 -11.46
CA ARG A 4 -2.66 -10.17 -10.44
C ARG A 4 -1.26 -9.85 -10.97
N SER A 5 -1.13 -9.75 -12.29
CA SER A 5 0.09 -9.39 -13.02
C SER A 5 0.30 -7.87 -13.16
N MET A 6 -0.71 -7.03 -12.89
CA MET A 6 -0.60 -5.59 -13.11
C MET A 6 0.46 -4.98 -12.20
N THR A 7 1.39 -4.27 -12.82
CA THR A 7 2.34 -3.42 -12.12
C THR A 7 1.58 -2.27 -11.44
N LEU A 8 2.21 -1.69 -10.41
CA LEU A 8 1.63 -0.53 -9.72
C LEU A 8 1.38 0.63 -10.69
N ARG A 9 2.25 0.80 -11.69
CA ARG A 9 2.11 1.83 -12.72
C ARG A 9 0.84 1.62 -13.55
N GLU A 10 0.62 0.42 -14.08
CA GLU A 10 -0.57 0.10 -14.88
C GLU A 10 -1.85 0.26 -14.07
N LEU A 11 -1.82 -0.12 -12.78
CA LEU A 11 -2.96 0.04 -11.88
C LEU A 11 -3.28 1.52 -11.64
N VAL A 12 -2.26 2.34 -11.40
CA VAL A 12 -2.41 3.79 -11.21
C VAL A 12 -2.94 4.45 -12.49
N GLU A 13 -2.36 4.10 -13.64
CA GLU A 13 -2.81 4.60 -14.94
C GLU A 13 -4.25 4.19 -15.22
N LYS A 14 -4.62 2.92 -15.02
CA LYS A 14 -5.99 2.45 -15.20
C LYS A 14 -7.01 3.19 -14.32
N TRP A 15 -6.67 3.46 -13.07
CA TRP A 15 -7.60 4.10 -12.14
C TRP A 15 -7.69 5.62 -12.35
N LEU A 16 -6.62 6.24 -12.86
CA LEU A 16 -6.48 7.69 -12.89
C LEU A 16 -6.33 8.28 -14.30
N ALA A 17 -6.37 7.47 -15.37
CA ALA A 17 -6.19 7.90 -16.76
C ALA A 17 -6.99 9.15 -17.18
N PRO A 18 -8.28 9.32 -16.80
CA PRO A 18 -9.03 10.52 -17.17
C PRO A 18 -8.59 11.80 -16.42
N TYR A 19 -7.77 11.65 -15.39
CA TYR A 19 -7.53 12.65 -14.36
C TYR A 19 -6.06 13.04 -14.24
N LEU A 20 -5.13 12.38 -14.91
CA LEU A 20 -3.71 12.74 -14.86
C LEU A 20 -3.46 13.95 -15.78
N ALA A 21 -3.25 15.13 -15.18
CA ALA A 21 -2.71 16.29 -15.90
C ALA A 21 -1.18 16.17 -16.10
N ALA A 22 -0.53 15.32 -15.29
CA ALA A 22 0.89 15.02 -15.33
C ALA A 22 1.15 13.54 -14.95
N PRO A 23 2.29 12.96 -15.33
CA PRO A 23 2.66 11.60 -14.96
C PRO A 23 2.66 11.39 -13.44
N ALA A 24 2.15 10.24 -12.98
CA ALA A 24 2.18 9.88 -11.57
C ALA A 24 3.64 9.74 -11.07
N ARG A 25 3.96 10.40 -9.95
CA ARG A 25 5.25 10.29 -9.28
C ARG A 25 5.17 9.17 -8.25
N VAL A 26 6.12 8.26 -8.29
CA VAL A 26 6.14 7.07 -7.44
C VAL A 26 7.31 7.19 -6.47
N ALA A 27 7.02 7.28 -5.17
CA ALA A 27 8.01 7.33 -4.10
C ALA A 27 7.90 6.05 -3.24
N ARG A 28 9.00 5.32 -3.10
CA ARG A 28 9.05 4.13 -2.23
C ARG A 28 9.11 4.58 -0.77
N LEU A 29 8.24 4.04 0.05
CA LEU A 29 8.27 4.21 1.51
C LEU A 29 8.86 2.96 2.16
N ALA A 30 9.50 3.16 3.32
CA ALA A 30 10.26 2.12 4.02
C ALA A 30 9.35 1.08 4.72
N ARG A 31 9.96 -0.07 5.05
CA ARG A 31 9.36 -1.19 5.80
C ARG A 31 8.83 -0.72 7.16
N ASP A 32 7.79 -1.39 7.66
CA ASP A 32 7.43 -1.28 9.07
C ASP A 32 8.43 -2.01 9.98
N GLU A 33 8.30 -1.83 11.30
CA GLU A 33 9.21 -2.42 12.31
C GLU A 33 9.30 -3.95 12.23
N ALA A 34 8.24 -4.61 11.73
CA ALA A 34 8.20 -6.06 11.50
C ALA A 34 8.84 -6.50 10.18
N GLY A 35 9.29 -5.54 9.37
CA GLY A 35 9.91 -5.78 8.06
C GLY A 35 9.00 -6.44 7.02
N SER A 36 7.70 -6.48 7.27
CA SER A 36 6.77 -7.29 6.49
C SER A 36 6.18 -6.49 5.33
N HIS A 37 5.83 -5.21 5.55
CA HIS A 37 5.06 -4.46 4.56
C HIS A 37 5.93 -3.48 3.77
N ARG A 38 5.97 -3.64 2.43
CA ARG A 38 6.53 -2.64 1.50
C ARG A 38 5.40 -1.75 1.00
N CYS A 39 5.40 -0.47 1.37
CA CYS A 39 4.45 0.51 0.85
C CYS A 39 5.11 1.48 -0.15
N VAL A 40 4.30 1.97 -1.07
CA VAL A 40 4.70 2.92 -2.11
C VAL A 40 3.69 4.06 -2.10
N ARG A 41 4.18 5.28 -1.96
CA ARG A 41 3.37 6.48 -2.13
C ARG A 41 3.34 6.84 -3.61
N VAL A 42 2.15 7.01 -4.14
CA VAL A 42 1.93 7.53 -5.48
C VAL A 42 1.34 8.91 -5.34
N GLU A 43 2.00 9.89 -5.93
CA GLU A 43 1.58 11.28 -5.98
C GLU A 43 1.15 11.63 -7.39
N VAL A 44 0.00 12.26 -7.48
CA VAL A 44 -0.63 12.63 -8.74
C VAL A 44 -0.97 14.11 -8.70
N SER A 45 -0.46 14.84 -9.69
CA SER A 45 -0.79 16.24 -9.86
C SER A 45 -2.01 16.37 -10.77
N ARG A 46 -3.08 16.99 -10.27
CA ARG A 46 -4.26 17.39 -11.06
C ARG A 46 -4.30 18.90 -11.16
N ALA A 47 -4.94 19.40 -12.21
CA ALA A 47 -5.02 20.83 -12.52
C ALA A 47 -5.50 21.71 -11.35
N SER A 48 -6.32 21.17 -10.45
CA SER A 48 -6.85 21.91 -9.28
C SER A 48 -6.29 21.46 -7.93
N ARG A 49 -5.71 20.25 -7.81
CA ARG A 49 -5.28 19.68 -6.53
C ARG A 49 -4.31 18.52 -6.72
N ASN A 50 -3.39 18.35 -5.77
CA ASN A 50 -2.56 17.15 -5.72
C ASN A 50 -3.28 16.05 -4.92
N LEU A 51 -3.15 14.80 -5.38
CA LEU A 51 -3.66 13.62 -4.71
C LEU A 51 -2.49 12.70 -4.36
N SER A 52 -2.49 12.14 -3.15
CA SER A 52 -1.52 11.14 -2.72
C SER A 52 -2.26 9.88 -2.30
N MET A 53 -1.79 8.72 -2.76
CA MET A 53 -2.29 7.41 -2.36
C MET A 53 -1.14 6.54 -1.87
N LEU A 54 -1.42 5.71 -0.87
CA LEU A 54 -0.50 4.68 -0.40
C LEU A 54 -0.93 3.33 -0.95
N PHE A 55 0.00 2.63 -1.57
CA PHE A 55 -0.18 1.27 -2.05
C PHE A 55 0.69 0.34 -1.24
N PHE A 56 0.10 -0.74 -0.77
CA PHE A 56 0.76 -1.77 0.02
C PHE A 56 0.90 -3.03 -0.83
N ARG A 57 2.09 -3.63 -0.80
CA ARG A 57 2.29 -4.96 -1.37
C ARG A 57 1.78 -6.00 -0.39
N HIS A 58 0.82 -6.81 -0.80
CA HIS A 58 0.31 -7.95 -0.05
C HIS A 58 1.14 -9.20 -0.38
N ASP A 59 1.04 -10.23 0.47
CA ASP A 59 1.82 -11.47 0.34
C ASP A 59 1.49 -12.27 -0.92
N ASP A 60 0.25 -12.14 -1.40
CA ASP A 60 -0.22 -12.70 -2.67
C ASP A 60 0.37 -11.98 -3.91
N GLY A 61 1.17 -10.94 -3.69
CA GLY A 61 1.75 -10.13 -4.74
C GLY A 61 0.78 -9.09 -5.33
N SER A 62 -0.40 -8.89 -4.74
CA SER A 62 -1.29 -7.80 -5.15
C SER A 62 -0.83 -6.45 -4.59
N TRP A 63 -1.17 -5.37 -5.30
CA TRP A 63 -1.07 -4.00 -4.79
C TRP A 63 -2.44 -3.52 -4.37
N GLN A 64 -2.60 -3.09 -3.11
CA GLN A 64 -3.87 -2.60 -2.58
C GLN A 64 -3.70 -1.31 -1.77
N VAL A 65 -4.76 -0.53 -1.65
CA VAL A 65 -4.74 0.78 -0.94
C VAL A 65 -4.95 0.67 0.58
N TYR A 66 -5.12 -0.55 1.09
CA TYR A 66 -5.18 -0.86 2.51
C TYR A 66 -3.99 -1.73 2.91
N PRO A 67 -3.49 -1.58 4.15
CA PRO A 67 -2.39 -2.40 4.62
C PRO A 67 -2.77 -3.88 4.62
N PRO A 68 -1.81 -4.81 4.41
CA PRO A 68 -2.03 -6.22 4.65
C PRO A 68 -2.55 -6.39 6.08
N GLN A 69 -3.42 -7.38 6.29
CA GLN A 69 -3.79 -7.74 7.65
C GLN A 69 -2.51 -8.22 8.34
N LYS A 70 -1.92 -7.36 9.18
CA LYS A 70 -0.99 -7.84 10.20
C LYS A 70 -1.73 -8.95 10.94
N ALA A 71 -1.04 -10.04 11.29
CA ALA A 71 -1.48 -10.86 12.40
C ALA A 71 -1.83 -9.89 13.53
N ARG A 72 -3.14 -9.72 13.80
CA ARG A 72 -3.57 -8.81 14.85
C ARG A 72 -2.80 -9.26 16.09
N PRO A 73 -2.24 -8.35 16.91
CA PRO A 73 -1.95 -8.74 18.28
C PRO A 73 -3.28 -9.22 18.85
N PHE A 74 -3.48 -10.53 18.86
CA PHE A 74 -4.57 -11.14 19.59
C PHE A 74 -4.16 -10.93 21.05
N ILE A 75 -5.02 -10.30 21.83
CA ILE A 75 -4.93 -10.42 23.28
C ILE A 75 -5.26 -11.89 23.56
N ASN A 76 -4.25 -12.75 23.58
CA ASN A 76 -4.41 -14.03 24.26
C ASN A 76 -4.49 -13.68 25.75
N ALA A 77 -5.70 -13.60 26.29
CA ALA A 77 -5.93 -13.39 27.73
C ALA A 77 -5.44 -14.58 28.59
N TRP A 78 -4.59 -15.45 28.04
CA TRP A 78 -3.96 -16.57 28.72
C TRP A 78 -2.48 -16.60 28.30
N GLY A 79 -1.62 -15.97 29.09
CA GLY A 79 -0.17 -15.98 28.84
C GLY A 79 0.60 -14.71 29.18
N ALA A 80 0.02 -13.72 29.85
CA ALA A 80 0.81 -12.70 30.55
C ALA A 80 1.28 -13.26 31.91
N ALA A 81 2.05 -14.34 31.88
CA ALA A 81 2.74 -14.89 33.05
C ALA A 81 3.91 -15.77 32.61
N ALA A 82 5.05 -15.14 32.31
CA ALA A 82 6.39 -15.66 32.59
C ALA A 82 7.44 -14.73 31.96
N ALA A 83 7.77 -13.66 32.68
CA ALA A 83 9.07 -13.02 32.56
C ALA A 83 9.60 -12.86 33.99
N LEU A 84 10.17 -13.95 34.51
CA LEU A 84 11.25 -14.00 35.50
C LEU A 84 12.09 -15.24 35.21
#